data_AF-F1L414-F1
#
_entry.id   AF-F1L414-F1
#
_cell.length_a   1.000
_cell.length_b   1.000
_cell.length_c   1.000
_cell.angle_alpha   90.00
_cell.angle_beta   90.00
_cell.angle_gamma   90.00
#
_symmetry.space_group_name_H-M   'P 1'
#
loop_
_entity.id
_entity.type
_entity.pdbx_description
1 polymer ?
#
loop_
_entity_poly.entity_id
_entity_poly.type
_entity_poly.pdbx_seq_one_letter_code
_entity_poly.pdbx_strand_id
1 'polypeptide(L)'
;MSNAAAQRRSKRQSKIRVSCSAQVGESSGQKPTDFITIMSKLSEKQIKGQFDQITNPGRLLAQAFMENLDKNRFPVPILDKHRVKLSEKIPGDSTYLPATYARFNRDDYTIIQSPTKQNVVDFWRMVWQDGCKLIVSVIESTNISDSDASKCYPYWPQKVNKSIDIANGRFTVKLSRKKEEKGYIVYELIVSTHEEHEGTSEGNTSKNPKDDAPGSAAGTGEPDDTATPRKIFLLHLNEWNESKWPDIDGIASCVAFLHRKWKQTVIQATDDYVPPVVIQGHAAINRSCAIWVMANLVKQVEQKECFDVEHLMRSLIRIRPGALTHRTVFFATFAIAYRLASMLGWSSPSDAKERIKEIKTAALQ
;
A
#
# COMPACT_ATOMS: atom_id res chain seq x y z
N MET A 1 -9.01 48.43 52.70
CA MET A 1 -9.65 48.59 51.37
C MET A 1 -8.73 47.96 50.34
N SER A 2 -9.24 46.98 49.57
CA SER A 2 -8.85 46.63 48.18
C SER A 2 -7.36 46.36 47.88
N ASN A 3 -6.92 45.33 47.18
CA ASN A 3 -7.50 44.17 46.48
C ASN A 3 -6.25 43.37 46.05
N ALA A 4 -6.09 42.13 46.48
CA ALA A 4 -6.29 40.96 45.62
C ALA A 4 -5.67 41.05 44.21
N ALA A 5 -4.33 40.99 44.07
CA ALA A 5 -3.68 40.76 42.79
C ALA A 5 -2.21 40.26 42.90
N ALA A 6 -1.91 39.26 43.73
CA ALA A 6 -0.55 38.68 43.74
C ALA A 6 -0.51 37.22 44.23
N GLN A 7 -1.39 36.36 43.73
CA GLN A 7 -1.22 34.91 43.87
C GLN A 7 -2.14 34.17 42.90
N ARG A 8 -1.72 34.07 41.63
CA ARG A 8 -2.30 33.14 40.63
C ARG A 8 -1.40 33.09 39.39
N ARG A 9 -0.24 32.44 39.53
CA ARG A 9 0.59 31.99 38.40
C ARG A 9 0.86 30.49 38.56
N SER A 10 -0.18 29.70 38.30
CA SER A 10 -0.08 28.25 38.11
C SER A 10 -1.34 27.77 37.39
N LYS A 11 -1.14 26.98 36.33
CA LYS A 11 -2.13 26.21 35.56
C LYS A 11 -3.13 27.00 34.72
N ARG A 12 -2.80 27.16 33.44
CA ARG A 12 -3.80 27.30 32.37
C ARG A 12 -3.31 26.64 31.07
N GLN A 13 -3.10 25.33 31.10
CA GLN A 13 -3.27 24.52 29.91
C GLN A 13 -4.79 24.39 29.69
N SER A 14 -5.26 24.91 28.56
CA SER A 14 -6.65 24.85 28.14
C SER A 14 -7.08 23.40 27.93
N LYS A 15 -7.80 22.85 28.92
CA LYS A 15 -8.62 21.65 28.77
C LYS A 15 -9.76 21.97 27.80
N ILE A 16 -9.62 21.58 26.54
CA ILE A 16 -10.78 21.32 25.68
C ILE A 16 -11.37 20.01 26.19
N ARG A 17 -12.44 20.11 26.98
CA ARG A 17 -13.31 18.98 27.33
C ARG A 17 -14.15 18.67 26.08
N VAL A 18 -13.72 17.70 25.29
CA VAL A 18 -14.63 17.01 24.36
C VAL A 18 -15.49 16.09 25.23
N SER A 19 -16.78 16.40 25.30
CA SER A 19 -17.79 15.57 25.94
C SER A 19 -17.87 14.24 25.21
N CYS A 20 -17.45 13.17 25.88
CA CYS A 20 -17.62 11.80 25.41
C CYS A 20 -19.09 11.40 25.59
N SER A 21 -19.90 11.59 24.55
CA SER A 21 -21.22 10.99 24.43
C SER A 21 -21.13 9.76 23.51
N ALA A 22 -21.11 8.60 24.16
CA ALA A 22 -21.71 7.32 23.76
C ALA A 22 -21.51 6.77 22.33
N GLN A 23 -20.82 5.62 22.31
CA GLN A 23 -20.95 4.46 21.42
C GLN A 23 -20.21 4.44 20.07
N VAL A 24 -18.90 4.18 20.14
CA VAL A 24 -18.25 3.14 19.33
C VAL A 24 -17.33 2.37 20.29
N GLY A 25 -17.57 1.09 20.51
CA GLY A 25 -16.82 0.29 21.47
C GLY A 25 -15.33 0.26 21.10
N GLU A 26 -14.48 0.81 21.97
CA GLU A 26 -13.06 0.51 22.00
C GLU A 26 -12.88 -0.98 22.30
N SER A 27 -12.74 -1.81 21.28
CA SER A 27 -12.21 -3.15 21.48
C SER A 27 -10.72 -2.99 21.75
N SER A 28 -10.33 -3.03 23.03
CA SER A 28 -8.97 -3.42 23.41
C SER A 28 -8.69 -4.73 22.66
N GLY A 29 -7.83 -4.68 21.64
CA GLY A 29 -7.53 -5.85 20.81
C GLY A 29 -7.17 -7.04 21.69
N GLN A 30 -7.67 -8.22 21.32
CA GLN A 30 -7.47 -9.43 22.10
C GLN A 30 -5.97 -9.73 22.20
N LYS A 31 -5.53 -10.22 23.37
CA LYS A 31 -4.17 -10.77 23.51
C LYS A 31 -4.07 -11.98 22.57
N PRO A 32 -2.90 -12.28 21.99
CA PRO A 32 -2.75 -13.40 21.04
C PRO A 32 -3.23 -14.76 21.57
N THR A 33 -3.35 -14.92 22.89
CA THR A 33 -3.84 -16.13 23.55
C THR A 33 -5.34 -16.39 23.39
N ASP A 34 -6.18 -15.35 23.27
CA ASP A 34 -7.65 -15.52 23.25
C ASP A 34 -8.17 -15.90 21.84
N PHE A 35 -7.37 -15.62 20.81
CA PHE A 35 -7.78 -15.75 19.41
C PHE A 35 -7.81 -17.19 18.89
N ILE A 36 -6.97 -18.09 19.41
CA ILE A 36 -7.00 -19.49 18.95
C ILE A 36 -8.28 -20.20 19.36
N THR A 37 -8.78 -19.91 20.55
CA THR A 37 -10.08 -20.41 21.00
C THR A 37 -11.22 -19.90 20.13
N ILE A 38 -11.08 -18.73 19.52
CA ILE A 38 -12.05 -18.16 18.59
C ILE A 38 -11.95 -18.86 17.24
N MET A 39 -10.76 -18.99 16.67
CA MET A 39 -10.55 -19.64 15.37
C MET A 39 -10.89 -21.14 15.38
N SER A 40 -10.61 -21.85 16.47
CA SER A 40 -11.00 -23.26 16.62
C SER A 40 -12.51 -23.47 16.65
N LYS A 41 -13.29 -22.41 16.88
CA LYS A 41 -14.76 -22.44 16.97
C LYS A 41 -15.46 -21.90 15.72
N LEU A 42 -14.74 -21.28 14.79
CA LEU A 42 -15.32 -20.71 13.57
C LEU A 42 -15.34 -21.75 12.45
N SER A 43 -16.54 -22.19 12.09
CA SER A 43 -16.77 -23.04 10.92
C SER A 43 -16.54 -22.27 9.61
N GLU A 44 -16.21 -22.98 8.53
CA GLU A 44 -16.12 -22.39 7.17
C GLU A 44 -17.35 -21.56 6.80
N LYS A 45 -18.54 -22.01 7.23
CA LYS A 45 -19.81 -21.34 6.99
C LYS A 45 -19.90 -19.99 7.70
N GLN A 46 -19.31 -19.85 8.89
CA GLN A 46 -19.24 -18.57 9.61
C GLN A 46 -18.23 -17.63 8.97
N ILE A 47 -17.07 -18.14 8.53
CA ILE A 47 -16.08 -17.36 7.79
C ILE A 47 -16.69 -16.82 6.49
N LYS A 48 -17.41 -17.67 5.75
CA LYS A 48 -18.13 -17.30 4.53
C LYS A 48 -19.30 -16.35 4.80
N GLY A 49 -20.07 -16.56 5.85
CA GLY A 49 -21.19 -15.67 6.20
C GLY A 49 -20.74 -14.27 6.61
N GLN A 50 -19.59 -14.14 7.28
CA GLN A 50 -18.97 -12.84 7.56
C GLN A 50 -18.50 -12.16 6.28
N PHE A 51 -18.00 -12.92 5.31
CA PHE A 51 -17.62 -12.42 4.00
C PHE A 51 -18.84 -11.92 3.20
N ASP A 52 -19.89 -12.73 3.08
CA ASP A 52 -21.09 -12.44 2.28
C ASP A 52 -21.83 -11.17 2.78
N GLN A 53 -21.84 -10.91 4.09
CA GLN A 53 -22.45 -9.70 4.67
C GLN A 53 -21.71 -8.41 4.29
N ILE A 54 -20.39 -8.47 4.05
CA ILE A 54 -19.57 -7.29 3.75
C ILE A 54 -19.55 -7.01 2.24
N THR A 55 -19.72 -8.03 1.41
CA THR A 55 -19.64 -7.93 -0.06
C THR A 55 -21.00 -7.77 -0.75
N ASN A 56 -22.02 -7.22 -0.06
CA ASN A 56 -23.36 -7.06 -0.63
C ASN A 56 -23.32 -6.24 -1.96
N PRO A 57 -23.66 -6.86 -3.11
CA PRO A 57 -23.52 -6.22 -4.43
C PRO A 57 -24.36 -4.96 -4.62
N GLY A 58 -25.48 -4.83 -3.90
CA GLY A 58 -26.42 -3.70 -4.04
C GLY A 58 -25.89 -2.33 -3.58
N ARG A 59 -24.62 -2.24 -3.15
CA ARG A 59 -23.97 -1.00 -2.67
C ARG A 59 -22.65 -0.67 -3.37
N LEU A 60 -22.27 -1.41 -4.42
CA LEU A 60 -20.99 -1.20 -5.09
C LEU A 60 -21.03 0.03 -6.02
N LEU A 61 -20.55 1.17 -5.51
CA LEU A 61 -20.32 2.40 -6.29
C LEU A 61 -18.99 2.28 -7.04
N ALA A 62 -19.03 1.75 -8.28
CA ALA A 62 -17.86 1.40 -9.08
C ALA A 62 -18.01 1.81 -10.57
N GLN A 63 -18.56 2.99 -10.84
CA GLN A 63 -18.85 3.48 -12.19
C GLN A 63 -17.58 3.59 -13.03
N ALA A 64 -16.50 4.16 -12.49
CA ALA A 64 -15.26 4.32 -13.26
C ALA A 64 -14.64 2.96 -13.66
N PHE A 65 -14.81 1.94 -12.81
CA PHE A 65 -14.44 0.56 -13.15
C PHE A 65 -15.27 0.03 -14.33
N MET A 66 -16.59 0.22 -14.30
CA MET A 66 -17.50 -0.22 -15.36
C MET A 66 -17.22 0.47 -16.71
N GLU A 67 -16.76 1.72 -16.69
CA GLU A 67 -16.39 2.48 -17.89
C GLU A 67 -15.01 2.11 -18.45
N ASN A 68 -14.16 1.39 -17.70
CA ASN A 68 -12.77 1.07 -18.06
C ASN A 68 -12.47 -0.43 -17.94
N LEU A 69 -13.43 -1.31 -18.25
CA LEU A 69 -13.31 -2.76 -18.09
C LEU A 69 -12.09 -3.34 -18.84
N ASP A 70 -11.76 -2.79 -20.02
CA ASP A 70 -10.63 -3.15 -20.86
C ASP A 70 -9.26 -2.88 -20.21
N LYS A 71 -9.18 -1.92 -19.29
CA LYS A 71 -7.94 -1.59 -18.55
C LYS A 71 -7.70 -2.49 -17.34
N ASN A 72 -8.63 -3.39 -17.02
CA ASN A 72 -8.53 -4.31 -15.89
C ASN A 72 -8.01 -5.66 -16.37
N ARG A 73 -6.96 -6.17 -15.70
CA ARG A 73 -6.46 -7.53 -15.96
C ARG A 73 -7.42 -8.60 -15.44
N PHE A 74 -8.10 -8.31 -14.35
CA PHE A 74 -9.14 -9.13 -13.75
C PHE A 74 -10.36 -8.28 -13.44
N PRO A 75 -11.59 -8.78 -13.63
CA PRO A 75 -12.82 -8.02 -13.38
C PRO A 75 -13.14 -7.90 -11.88
N VAL A 76 -12.19 -7.36 -11.09
CA VAL A 76 -12.40 -7.00 -9.69
C VAL A 76 -12.90 -5.56 -9.63
N PRO A 77 -14.10 -5.30 -9.09
CA PRO A 77 -14.59 -3.94 -8.92
C PRO A 77 -13.64 -3.04 -8.14
N ILE A 78 -13.46 -1.81 -8.60
CA ILE A 78 -12.78 -0.73 -7.88
C ILE A 78 -13.85 0.26 -7.43
N LEU A 79 -13.97 0.48 -6.11
CA LEU A 79 -14.92 1.46 -5.59
C LEU A 79 -14.47 2.88 -5.93
N ASP A 80 -15.37 3.70 -6.47
CA ASP A 80 -15.05 5.06 -6.94
C ASP A 80 -14.50 5.94 -5.82
N LYS A 81 -14.99 5.74 -4.59
CA LYS A 81 -14.51 6.45 -3.39
C LYS A 81 -13.05 6.16 -3.07
N HIS A 82 -12.56 4.96 -3.41
CA HIS A 82 -11.23 4.48 -3.03
C HIS A 82 -10.31 4.29 -4.24
N ARG A 83 -10.75 4.61 -5.46
CA ARG A 83 -9.92 4.43 -6.65
C ARG A 83 -8.74 5.39 -6.67
N VAL A 84 -7.63 4.93 -7.23
CA VAL A 84 -6.54 5.82 -7.64
C VAL A 84 -7.01 6.70 -8.79
N LYS A 85 -6.66 7.99 -8.74
CA LYS A 85 -6.94 8.96 -9.81
C LYS A 85 -5.61 9.47 -10.33
N LEU A 86 -5.36 9.24 -11.61
CA LEU A 86 -4.17 9.76 -12.28
C LEU A 86 -4.43 11.16 -12.81
N SER A 87 -3.48 12.07 -12.63
CA SER A 87 -3.50 13.40 -13.22
C SER A 87 -3.19 13.32 -14.70
N GLU A 88 -4.04 13.86 -15.56
CA GLU A 88 -3.75 14.03 -16.98
C GLU A 88 -2.61 15.04 -17.14
N LYS A 89 -1.39 14.57 -17.44
CA LYS A 89 -0.21 15.44 -17.63
C LYS A 89 0.02 15.72 -19.12
N ILE A 90 -0.30 14.76 -19.96
CA ILE A 90 -0.27 14.85 -21.42
C ILE A 90 -1.69 14.60 -21.94
N PRO A 91 -2.19 15.37 -22.94
CA PRO A 91 -3.52 15.13 -23.50
C PRO A 91 -3.74 13.68 -23.90
N GLY A 92 -4.85 13.09 -23.41
CA GLY A 92 -5.18 11.68 -23.66
C GLY A 92 -4.63 10.70 -22.62
N ASP A 93 -3.90 11.19 -21.61
CA ASP A 93 -3.49 10.39 -20.46
C ASP A 93 -4.70 9.78 -19.75
N SER A 94 -4.64 8.47 -19.45
CA SER A 94 -5.68 7.82 -18.66
C SER A 94 -5.77 8.43 -17.25
N THR A 95 -7.00 8.65 -16.77
CA THR A 95 -7.29 9.02 -15.37
C THR A 95 -7.68 7.80 -14.51
N TYR A 96 -7.72 6.61 -15.13
CA TYR A 96 -8.07 5.34 -14.52
C TYR A 96 -6.89 4.36 -14.53
N LEU A 97 -6.73 3.64 -13.43
CA LEU A 97 -5.82 2.51 -13.25
C LEU A 97 -6.50 1.50 -12.30
N PRO A 98 -6.34 0.17 -12.46
CA PRO A 98 -7.02 -0.83 -11.62
C PRO A 98 -6.38 -0.94 -10.23
N ALA A 99 -6.50 0.14 -9.45
CA ALA A 99 -5.84 0.35 -8.17
C ALA A 99 -6.77 0.99 -7.14
N THR A 100 -6.57 0.64 -5.87
CA THR A 100 -7.36 1.10 -4.72
C THR A 100 -6.44 1.72 -3.68
N TYR A 101 -6.71 2.97 -3.28
CA TYR A 101 -6.16 3.56 -2.08
C TYR A 101 -6.73 2.86 -0.86
N ALA A 102 -5.85 2.22 -0.09
CA ALA A 102 -6.19 1.39 1.06
C ALA A 102 -5.60 1.98 2.34
N ARG A 103 -6.01 3.21 2.66
CA ARG A 103 -5.60 3.89 3.90
C ARG A 103 -6.14 3.15 5.12
N PHE A 104 -5.29 2.99 6.13
CA PHE A 104 -5.69 2.57 7.47
C PHE A 104 -4.96 3.43 8.49
N ASN A 105 -5.70 4.00 9.44
CA ASN A 105 -5.20 5.06 10.32
C ASN A 105 -4.54 6.20 9.53
N ARG A 106 -3.24 6.44 9.74
CA ARG A 106 -2.45 7.48 9.06
C ARG A 106 -1.56 6.91 7.96
N ASP A 107 -1.67 5.62 7.67
CA ASP A 107 -0.79 4.93 6.75
C ASP A 107 -1.46 4.73 5.40
N ASP A 108 -0.77 5.18 4.36
CA ASP A 108 -1.23 5.07 2.99
C ASP A 108 -0.64 3.85 2.27
N TYR A 109 -1.52 3.18 1.53
CA TYR A 109 -1.19 2.02 0.70
C TYR A 109 -1.95 2.11 -0.60
N THR A 110 -1.35 1.58 -1.66
CA THR A 110 -2.02 1.39 -2.95
C THR A 110 -2.02 -0.07 -3.33
N ILE A 111 -3.20 -0.69 -3.40
CA ILE A 111 -3.36 -2.09 -3.83
C ILE A 111 -3.72 -2.10 -5.31
N ILE A 112 -2.90 -2.72 -6.15
CA ILE A 112 -2.99 -2.58 -7.61
C ILE A 112 -2.83 -3.92 -8.35
N GLN A 113 -3.62 -4.12 -9.41
CA GLN A 113 -3.48 -5.27 -10.30
C GLN A 113 -2.14 -5.23 -11.06
N SER A 114 -1.67 -6.38 -11.54
CA SER A 114 -0.44 -6.42 -12.35
C SER A 114 -0.56 -5.54 -13.59
N PRO A 115 0.43 -4.69 -13.89
CA PRO A 115 0.43 -3.88 -15.10
C PRO A 115 0.27 -4.74 -16.35
N THR A 116 -0.48 -4.23 -17.32
CA THR A 116 -0.57 -4.73 -18.69
C THR A 116 0.41 -3.96 -19.58
N LYS A 117 0.58 -4.42 -20.82
CA LYS A 117 1.37 -3.69 -21.81
C LYS A 117 0.83 -2.28 -22.06
N GLN A 118 -0.50 -2.12 -21.99
CA GLN A 118 -1.20 -0.86 -22.26
C GLN A 118 -1.07 0.14 -21.11
N ASN A 119 -1.07 -0.31 -19.86
CA ASN A 119 -1.11 0.57 -18.69
C ASN A 119 0.18 0.58 -17.85
N VAL A 120 1.28 0.01 -18.36
CA VAL A 120 2.58 0.04 -17.66
C VAL A 120 3.09 1.47 -17.44
N VAL A 121 2.80 2.39 -18.37
CA VAL A 121 3.09 3.82 -18.20
C VAL A 121 2.27 4.41 -17.07
N ASP A 122 0.98 4.07 -16.98
CA ASP A 122 0.07 4.54 -15.93
C ASP A 122 0.47 4.03 -14.53
N PHE A 123 1.04 2.82 -14.46
CA PHE A 123 1.65 2.32 -13.22
C PHE A 123 2.80 3.22 -12.76
N TRP A 124 3.72 3.59 -13.65
CA TRP A 124 4.84 4.47 -13.29
C TRP A 124 4.41 5.91 -13.05
N ARG A 125 3.39 6.41 -13.77
CA ARG A 125 2.73 7.69 -13.47
C ARG A 125 2.15 7.72 -12.06
N MET A 126 1.46 6.67 -11.62
CA MET A 126 0.96 6.54 -10.25
C MET A 126 2.11 6.60 -9.23
N VAL A 127 3.14 5.79 -9.45
CA VAL A 127 4.32 5.71 -8.55
C VAL A 127 4.99 7.08 -8.44
N TRP A 128 5.10 7.82 -9.55
CA TRP A 128 5.69 9.15 -9.60
C TRP A 128 4.81 10.21 -8.94
N GLN A 129 3.53 10.26 -9.31
CA GLN A 129 2.53 11.20 -8.80
C GLN A 129 2.43 11.14 -7.27
N ASP A 130 2.33 9.93 -6.72
CA ASP A 130 2.11 9.74 -5.28
C ASP A 130 3.43 9.71 -4.48
N GLY A 131 4.58 9.87 -5.15
CA GLY A 131 5.91 9.89 -4.52
C GLY A 131 6.35 8.54 -3.93
N CYS A 132 5.77 7.44 -4.41
CA CYS A 132 5.96 6.09 -3.87
C CYS A 132 7.44 5.69 -3.84
N LYS A 133 7.94 5.26 -2.68
CA LYS A 133 9.34 4.78 -2.51
C LYS A 133 9.45 3.26 -2.36
N LEU A 134 8.34 2.58 -2.07
CA LEU A 134 8.29 1.16 -1.73
C LEU A 134 7.21 0.46 -2.56
N ILE A 135 7.60 -0.64 -3.20
CA ILE A 135 6.73 -1.52 -3.97
C ILE A 135 6.89 -2.94 -3.43
N VAL A 136 5.79 -3.65 -3.22
CA VAL A 136 5.77 -5.10 -2.98
C VAL A 136 5.07 -5.78 -4.14
N SER A 137 5.76 -6.66 -4.86
CA SER A 137 5.16 -7.53 -5.87
C SER A 137 5.00 -8.94 -5.31
N VAL A 138 3.80 -9.52 -5.44
CA VAL A 138 3.50 -10.92 -5.06
C VAL A 138 3.28 -11.82 -6.28
N ILE A 139 3.81 -11.44 -7.44
CA ILE A 139 3.72 -12.23 -8.67
C ILE A 139 4.82 -13.29 -8.72
N GLU A 140 4.47 -14.53 -9.07
CA GLU A 140 5.48 -15.57 -9.30
C GLU A 140 6.34 -15.23 -10.53
N SER A 141 7.66 -15.45 -10.46
CA SER A 141 8.59 -15.08 -11.54
C SER A 141 8.22 -15.67 -12.90
N THR A 142 7.68 -16.88 -12.92
CA THR A 142 7.25 -17.59 -14.13
C THR A 142 6.06 -16.92 -14.84
N ASN A 143 5.36 -16.01 -14.16
CA ASN A 143 4.20 -15.31 -14.70
C ASN A 143 4.53 -13.88 -15.20
N ILE A 144 5.80 -13.49 -15.21
CA ILE A 144 6.26 -12.19 -15.74
C ILE A 144 6.80 -12.42 -17.15
N SER A 145 6.07 -11.99 -18.16
CA SER A 145 6.54 -11.98 -19.54
C SER A 145 5.77 -10.96 -20.38
N ASP A 146 6.34 -10.60 -21.51
CA ASP A 146 5.75 -9.68 -22.50
C ASP A 146 4.64 -10.32 -23.36
N SER A 147 4.42 -11.64 -23.20
CA SER A 147 3.33 -12.37 -23.82
C SER A 147 1.97 -11.95 -23.25
N ASP A 148 0.95 -11.89 -24.11
CA ASP A 148 -0.43 -11.60 -23.72
C ASP A 148 -1.02 -12.64 -22.76
N ALA A 149 -0.46 -13.85 -22.71
CA ALA A 149 -0.87 -14.91 -21.77
C ALA A 149 -0.29 -14.73 -20.35
N SER A 150 0.65 -13.79 -20.15
CA SER A 150 1.31 -13.59 -18.86
C SER A 150 0.38 -12.91 -17.85
N LYS A 151 0.58 -13.22 -16.56
CA LYS A 151 -0.17 -12.55 -15.48
C LYS A 151 0.39 -11.16 -15.14
N CYS A 152 1.55 -10.78 -15.71
CA CYS A 152 2.20 -9.51 -15.43
C CYS A 152 3.11 -9.11 -16.58
N TYR A 153 2.87 -7.94 -17.14
CA TYR A 153 3.80 -7.35 -18.08
C TYR A 153 5.09 -6.92 -17.34
N PRO A 154 6.29 -7.08 -17.93
CA PRO A 154 7.53 -6.67 -17.28
C PRO A 154 7.56 -5.14 -17.15
N TYR A 155 7.61 -4.64 -15.92
CA TYR A 155 7.65 -3.20 -15.64
C TYR A 155 8.91 -2.74 -14.92
N TRP A 156 9.87 -3.64 -14.68
CA TRP A 156 11.19 -3.31 -14.15
C TRP A 156 12.27 -4.23 -14.77
N PRO A 157 13.53 -3.78 -14.90
CA PRO A 157 14.61 -4.61 -15.39
C PRO A 157 15.01 -5.67 -14.35
N GLN A 158 15.21 -6.91 -14.81
CA GLN A 158 15.60 -8.04 -13.95
C GLN A 158 17.13 -8.21 -13.79
N LYS A 159 17.93 -7.54 -14.63
CA LYS A 159 19.41 -7.61 -14.62
C LYS A 159 20.01 -6.30 -14.14
N VAL A 160 20.98 -6.38 -13.23
CA VAL A 160 21.66 -5.20 -12.67
C VAL A 160 22.32 -4.38 -13.79
N ASN A 161 22.29 -3.07 -13.65
CA ASN A 161 22.76 -2.07 -14.62
C ASN A 161 22.01 -2.07 -15.97
N LYS A 162 20.90 -2.80 -16.09
CA LYS A 162 19.97 -2.64 -17.22
C LYS A 162 18.87 -1.64 -16.87
N SER A 163 18.40 -0.96 -17.91
CA SER A 163 17.24 -0.08 -17.88
C SER A 163 16.16 -0.60 -18.83
N ILE A 164 14.93 -0.23 -18.54
CA ILE A 164 13.83 -0.32 -19.50
C ILE A 164 13.33 1.10 -19.79
N ASP A 165 12.97 1.32 -21.04
CA ASP A 165 12.29 2.51 -21.52
C ASP A 165 10.78 2.28 -21.46
N ILE A 166 10.04 3.24 -20.94
CA ILE A 166 8.58 3.18 -20.83
C ILE A 166 7.97 4.37 -21.55
N ALA A 167 7.09 4.08 -22.50
CA ALA A 167 6.36 5.06 -23.30
C ALA A 167 7.28 6.08 -23.99
N ASN A 168 8.21 5.59 -24.80
CA ASN A 168 9.11 6.39 -25.65
C ASN A 168 9.91 7.42 -24.85
N GLY A 169 10.57 6.97 -23.77
CA GLY A 169 11.39 7.85 -22.94
C GLY A 169 10.66 8.57 -21.82
N ARG A 170 9.32 8.48 -21.72
CA ARG A 170 8.59 9.17 -20.65
C ARG A 170 9.06 8.78 -19.25
N PHE A 171 9.33 7.49 -19.04
CA PHE A 171 10.04 7.01 -17.86
C PHE A 171 11.19 6.09 -18.24
N THR A 172 12.30 6.23 -17.53
CA THR A 172 13.40 5.26 -17.56
C THR A 172 13.51 4.60 -16.19
N VAL A 173 13.44 3.27 -16.15
CA VAL A 173 13.60 2.50 -14.90
C VAL A 173 14.88 1.69 -14.99
N LYS A 174 15.85 1.97 -14.13
CA LYS A 174 17.16 1.29 -14.07
C LYS A 174 17.29 0.47 -12.80
N LEU A 175 17.76 -0.78 -12.92
CA LEU A 175 18.09 -1.60 -11.76
C LEU A 175 19.52 -1.33 -11.32
N SER A 176 19.70 -0.77 -10.12
CA SER A 176 21.00 -0.45 -9.55
C SER A 176 21.57 -1.57 -8.67
N ARG A 177 20.71 -2.28 -7.92
CA ARG A 177 21.11 -3.39 -7.05
C ARG A 177 20.01 -4.44 -6.99
N LYS A 178 20.40 -5.72 -7.03
CA LYS A 178 19.55 -6.88 -6.75
C LYS A 178 20.12 -7.62 -5.55
N LYS A 179 19.30 -7.93 -4.55
CA LYS A 179 19.68 -8.73 -3.39
C LYS A 179 18.66 -9.84 -3.18
N GLU A 180 19.12 -11.08 -3.20
CA GLU A 180 18.27 -12.24 -2.91
C GLU A 180 18.25 -12.47 -1.40
N GLU A 181 17.06 -12.62 -0.85
CA GLU A 181 16.79 -12.93 0.54
C GLU A 181 16.05 -14.27 0.60
N LYS A 182 15.97 -14.88 1.78
CA LYS A 182 15.21 -16.12 1.92
C LYS A 182 13.71 -15.84 1.70
N GLY A 183 13.18 -16.33 0.57
CA GLY A 183 11.75 -16.25 0.20
C GLY A 183 11.32 -14.99 -0.56
N TYR A 184 12.23 -14.04 -0.82
CA TYR A 184 11.93 -12.84 -1.61
C TYR A 184 13.20 -12.20 -2.20
N ILE A 185 13.04 -11.29 -3.14
CA ILE A 185 14.14 -10.56 -3.77
C ILE A 185 13.93 -9.06 -3.57
N VAL A 186 14.99 -8.33 -3.23
CA VAL A 186 14.99 -6.86 -3.13
C VAL A 186 15.68 -6.27 -4.35
N TYR A 187 14.99 -5.37 -5.04
CA TYR A 187 15.50 -4.59 -6.16
C TYR A 187 15.57 -3.11 -5.76
N GLU A 188 16.72 -2.49 -5.95
CA GLU A 188 16.88 -1.03 -5.85
C GLU A 188 16.81 -0.43 -7.25
N LEU A 189 15.70 0.22 -7.55
CA LEU A 189 15.41 0.85 -8.82
C LEU A 189 15.73 2.35 -8.74
N ILE A 190 16.21 2.90 -9.84
CA ILE A 190 16.31 4.33 -10.08
C ILE A 190 15.34 4.65 -11.20
N VAL A 191 14.38 5.52 -10.91
CA VAL A 191 13.34 5.95 -11.86
C VAL A 191 13.58 7.41 -12.19
N SER A 192 13.64 7.72 -13.49
CA SER A 192 13.69 9.08 -14.00
C SER A 192 12.47 9.32 -14.88
N THR A 193 11.95 10.55 -14.87
CA THR A 193 10.94 11.02 -15.82
C THR A 193 11.57 12.04 -16.76
N HIS A 194 11.06 12.09 -17.99
CA HIS A 194 11.46 13.07 -19.00
C HIS A 194 10.25 13.85 -19.52
N GLU A 195 9.23 14.04 -18.68
CA GLU A 195 8.07 14.89 -18.99
C GLU A 195 8.52 16.36 -19.06
N GLU A 196 8.40 17.00 -20.24
CA GLU A 196 8.49 18.46 -20.34
C GLU A 196 7.28 19.06 -19.65
N HIS A 197 7.52 19.92 -18.67
CA HIS A 197 6.46 20.58 -17.91
C HIS A 197 5.88 21.72 -18.75
N GLU A 198 4.88 21.47 -19.59
CA GLU A 198 4.04 22.56 -20.10
C GLU A 198 3.14 23.02 -18.95
N GLY A 199 3.66 23.94 -18.15
CA GLY A 199 2.87 24.71 -17.20
C GLY A 199 1.77 25.48 -17.95
N THR A 200 0.55 25.35 -17.48
CA THR A 200 -0.60 26.16 -17.84
C THR A 200 -0.32 27.64 -17.64
N SER A 201 0.09 28.33 -18.70
CA SER A 201 -0.13 29.77 -18.83
C SER A 201 -1.38 30.00 -19.67
N GLU A 202 -2.54 30.03 -19.01
CA GLU A 202 -3.76 30.58 -19.60
C GLU A 202 -3.62 32.11 -19.74
N GLY A 203 -3.52 32.55 -20.99
CA GLY A 203 -4.00 33.81 -21.58
C GLY A 203 -3.83 35.14 -20.84
N ASN A 204 -3.13 36.10 -21.46
CA ASN A 204 -3.85 37.19 -22.14
C ASN A 204 -3.03 37.96 -23.19
N THR A 205 -3.80 38.56 -24.09
CA THR A 205 -3.46 39.32 -25.30
C THR A 205 -2.56 40.56 -25.11
N SER A 206 -1.64 40.74 -26.06
CA SER A 206 -1.02 41.96 -26.61
C SER A 206 -1.15 43.32 -25.88
N LYS A 207 -0.01 43.94 -25.54
CA LYS A 207 0.38 45.33 -25.95
C LYS A 207 1.77 45.80 -25.43
N ASN A 208 2.60 46.21 -26.40
CA ASN A 208 3.70 47.20 -26.46
C ASN A 208 4.89 47.24 -25.44
N PRO A 209 6.13 47.54 -25.92
CA PRO A 209 7.31 47.73 -25.09
C PRO A 209 7.53 49.21 -24.73
N LYS A 210 7.94 49.50 -23.48
CA LYS A 210 8.94 50.53 -23.11
C LYS A 210 9.21 50.66 -21.59
N ASP A 211 10.50 50.87 -21.31
CA ASP A 211 11.15 51.63 -20.21
C ASP A 211 11.39 51.00 -18.82
N ASP A 212 12.67 50.63 -18.60
CA ASP A 212 13.59 50.77 -17.45
C ASP A 212 13.09 50.96 -15.99
N ALA A 213 13.49 50.01 -15.09
CA ALA A 213 14.33 50.22 -13.89
C ALA A 213 14.26 49.02 -12.90
N PRO A 214 15.31 48.74 -12.08
CA PRO A 214 15.49 47.45 -11.42
C PRO A 214 14.94 47.42 -9.98
N GLY A 215 14.23 46.36 -9.64
CA GLY A 215 13.85 46.02 -8.27
C GLY A 215 14.00 44.51 -8.06
N SER A 216 15.16 44.07 -7.56
CA SER A 216 15.40 42.66 -7.24
C SER A 216 14.71 42.30 -5.92
N ALA A 217 13.46 41.84 -6.00
CA ALA A 217 12.88 41.00 -4.96
C ALA A 217 13.24 39.56 -5.31
N ALA A 218 14.21 38.99 -4.57
CA ALA A 218 14.54 37.57 -4.64
C ALA A 218 13.34 36.76 -4.13
N GLY A 219 12.47 36.35 -5.05
CA GLY A 219 11.52 35.27 -4.82
C GLY A 219 12.31 33.97 -4.74
N THR A 220 12.34 33.37 -3.55
CA THR A 220 12.79 32.00 -3.33
C THR A 220 11.84 31.07 -4.07
N GLY A 221 12.14 30.79 -5.34
CA GLY A 221 11.53 29.66 -6.05
C GLY A 221 11.94 28.38 -5.34
N GLU A 222 10.95 27.62 -4.86
CA GLU A 222 11.17 26.25 -4.42
C GLU A 222 11.82 25.46 -5.57
N PRO A 223 12.85 24.65 -5.31
CA PRO A 223 13.47 23.86 -6.35
C PRO A 223 12.46 22.84 -6.89
N ASP A 224 12.24 22.89 -8.19
CA ASP A 224 11.38 21.99 -8.96
C ASP A 224 11.88 20.53 -8.83
N ASP A 225 11.25 19.73 -7.96
CA ASP A 225 11.62 18.35 -7.61
C ASP A 225 11.21 17.31 -8.70
N THR A 226 10.98 17.78 -9.92
CA THR A 226 10.37 16.99 -11.01
C THR A 226 11.38 16.28 -11.91
N ALA A 227 12.66 16.69 -11.93
CA ALA A 227 13.70 16.08 -12.77
C ALA A 227 14.64 15.12 -12.02
N THR A 228 14.55 15.06 -10.69
CA THR A 228 15.49 14.30 -9.85
C THR A 228 15.20 12.79 -9.91
N PRO A 229 16.16 11.94 -10.31
CA PRO A 229 15.96 10.49 -10.32
C PRO A 229 15.60 9.97 -8.92
N ARG A 230 14.50 9.22 -8.82
CA ARG A 230 13.97 8.70 -7.56
C ARG A 230 14.41 7.26 -7.33
N LYS A 231 14.90 6.99 -6.12
CA LYS A 231 15.22 5.63 -5.68
C LYS A 231 13.96 4.94 -5.15
N ILE A 232 13.68 3.74 -5.67
CA ILE A 232 12.54 2.92 -5.27
C ILE A 232 13.02 1.53 -4.89
N PHE A 233 12.52 1.01 -3.77
CA PHE A 233 12.75 -0.39 -3.38
C PHE A 233 11.56 -1.24 -3.81
N LEU A 234 11.81 -2.24 -4.65
CA LEU A 234 10.82 -3.25 -5.03
C LEU A 234 11.16 -4.57 -4.33
N LEU A 235 10.27 -5.03 -3.46
CA LEU A 235 10.34 -6.32 -2.77
C LEU A 235 9.48 -7.32 -3.54
N HIS A 236 10.07 -8.38 -4.05
CA HIS A 236 9.42 -9.37 -4.91
C HIS A 236 9.30 -10.70 -4.20
N LEU A 237 8.09 -11.03 -3.74
CA LEU A 237 7.70 -12.36 -3.27
C LEU A 237 7.44 -13.25 -4.48
N ASN A 238 8.51 -13.83 -5.01
CA ASN A 238 8.53 -14.52 -6.30
C ASN A 238 8.04 -15.97 -6.25
N GLU A 239 7.78 -16.50 -5.05
CA GLU A 239 7.40 -17.90 -4.82
C GLU A 239 6.21 -18.00 -3.86
N TRP A 240 5.05 -17.49 -4.30
CA TRP A 240 3.81 -17.62 -3.54
C TRP A 240 2.66 -18.03 -4.45
N ASN A 241 2.46 -19.34 -4.57
CA ASN A 241 1.31 -19.91 -5.27
C ASN A 241 0.05 -19.85 -4.39
N GLU A 242 -1.06 -19.28 -4.87
CA GLU A 242 -2.28 -19.12 -4.05
C GLU A 242 -2.88 -20.46 -3.61
N SER A 243 -2.75 -21.50 -4.43
CA SER A 243 -3.32 -22.83 -4.18
C SER A 243 -2.46 -23.71 -3.29
N LYS A 244 -1.25 -23.26 -2.90
CA LYS A 244 -0.34 -24.01 -2.03
C LYS A 244 -0.13 -23.26 -0.72
N TRP A 245 0.14 -24.02 0.35
CA TRP A 245 0.56 -23.41 1.61
C TRP A 245 1.90 -22.69 1.41
N PRO A 246 2.01 -21.39 1.76
CA PRO A 246 3.19 -20.60 1.41
C PRO A 246 4.35 -20.73 2.40
N ASP A 247 5.51 -20.19 2.02
CA ASP A 247 6.64 -19.97 2.93
C ASP A 247 6.33 -18.82 3.91
N ILE A 248 5.81 -19.20 5.09
CA ILE A 248 5.43 -18.26 6.15
C ILE A 248 6.63 -17.47 6.65
N ASP A 249 7.81 -18.09 6.76
CA ASP A 249 9.03 -17.44 7.24
C ASP A 249 9.52 -16.38 6.24
N GLY A 250 9.56 -16.74 4.95
CA GLY A 250 9.98 -15.83 3.88
C GLY A 250 9.07 -14.60 3.77
N ILE A 251 7.75 -14.80 3.83
CA ILE A 251 6.79 -13.69 3.78
C ILE A 251 6.89 -12.80 5.02
N ALA A 252 6.96 -13.38 6.23
CA ALA A 252 7.10 -12.60 7.45
C ALA A 252 8.42 -11.80 7.47
N SER A 253 9.52 -12.40 6.99
CA SER A 253 10.81 -11.71 6.81
C SER A 253 10.71 -10.54 5.84
N CYS A 254 10.03 -10.73 4.71
CA CYS A 254 9.77 -9.68 3.72
C CYS A 254 8.97 -8.50 4.34
N VAL A 255 7.90 -8.78 5.07
CA VAL A 255 7.09 -7.74 5.74
C VAL A 255 7.89 -7.02 6.82
N ALA A 256 8.69 -7.73 7.61
CA ALA A 256 9.57 -7.10 8.60
C ALA A 256 10.61 -6.18 7.93
N PHE A 257 11.16 -6.58 6.77
CA PHE A 257 12.04 -5.73 5.98
C PHE A 257 11.32 -4.50 5.42
N LEU A 258 10.12 -4.68 4.86
CA LEU A 258 9.26 -3.60 4.38
C LEU A 258 9.02 -2.58 5.50
N HIS A 259 8.66 -3.03 6.70
CA HIS A 259 8.43 -2.16 7.86
C HIS A 259 9.67 -1.33 8.22
N ARG A 260 10.85 -1.96 8.24
CA ARG A 260 12.12 -1.22 8.48
C ARG A 260 12.38 -0.15 7.41
N LYS A 261 12.11 -0.46 6.14
CA LYS A 261 12.26 0.49 5.04
C LYS A 261 11.23 1.61 5.10
N TRP A 262 9.98 1.29 5.44
CA TRP A 262 8.93 2.26 5.64
C TRP A 262 9.28 3.24 6.76
N LYS A 263 9.79 2.75 7.91
CA LYS A 263 10.28 3.63 8.98
C LYS A 263 11.39 4.57 8.52
N GLN A 264 12.33 4.08 7.70
CA GLN A 264 13.37 4.93 7.11
C GLN A 264 12.76 6.02 6.22
N THR A 265 11.76 5.68 5.40
CA THR A 265 11.03 6.64 4.57
C THR A 265 10.33 7.70 5.42
N VAL A 266 9.67 7.31 6.51
CA VAL A 266 8.97 8.24 7.43
C VAL A 266 9.95 9.19 8.10
N ILE A 267 11.08 8.68 8.61
CA ILE A 267 12.10 9.52 9.25
C ILE A 267 12.72 10.54 8.27
N GLN A 268 12.80 10.17 6.99
CA GLN A 268 13.34 11.03 5.93
C GLN A 268 12.27 11.92 5.28
N ALA A 269 11.00 11.80 5.65
CA ALA A 269 9.96 12.69 5.17
C ALA A 269 10.19 14.08 5.77
N THR A 270 10.32 15.08 4.90
CA THR A 270 10.55 16.47 5.29
C THR A 270 9.26 17.23 5.56
N ASP A 271 8.14 16.70 5.09
CA ASP A 271 6.78 17.19 5.28
C ASP A 271 5.95 16.18 6.11
N ASP A 272 4.72 16.57 6.42
CA ASP A 272 3.76 15.68 7.11
C ASP A 272 3.23 14.54 6.21
N TYR A 273 3.73 14.41 4.98
CA TYR A 273 3.28 13.42 4.00
C TYR A 273 4.19 12.19 3.99
N VAL A 274 3.59 11.02 4.23
CA VAL A 274 4.26 9.74 4.08
C VAL A 274 3.78 9.07 2.79
N PRO A 275 4.65 8.88 1.78
CA PRO A 275 4.24 8.28 0.52
C PRO A 275 3.67 6.85 0.69
N PRO A 276 2.65 6.47 -0.11
CA PRO A 276 2.03 5.16 -0.01
C PRO A 276 3.01 4.04 -0.35
N VAL A 277 2.79 2.89 0.30
CA VAL A 277 3.40 1.62 -0.12
C VAL A 277 2.53 0.99 -1.20
N VAL A 278 3.12 0.71 -2.36
CA VAL A 278 2.42 0.00 -3.45
C VAL A 278 2.48 -1.50 -3.20
N ILE A 279 1.33 -2.18 -3.26
CA ILE A 279 1.22 -3.63 -3.14
C ILE A 279 0.55 -4.17 -4.40
N GLN A 280 1.36 -4.80 -5.25
CA GLN A 280 1.00 -5.25 -6.58
C GLN A 280 0.83 -6.78 -6.61
N GLY A 281 -0.29 -7.26 -7.14
CA GLY A 281 -0.50 -8.68 -7.43
C GLY A 281 -1.42 -8.89 -8.63
N HIS A 282 -1.66 -10.14 -9.04
CA HIS A 282 -2.38 -10.44 -10.29
C HIS A 282 -3.76 -9.77 -10.37
N ALA A 283 -4.69 -10.20 -9.52
CA ALA A 283 -6.00 -9.58 -9.34
C ALA A 283 -6.03 -8.60 -8.15
N ALA A 284 -4.97 -8.57 -7.35
CA ALA A 284 -4.81 -7.71 -6.18
C ALA A 284 -5.96 -7.83 -5.15
N ILE A 285 -6.39 -9.07 -4.88
CA ILE A 285 -7.44 -9.38 -3.88
C ILE A 285 -7.03 -10.43 -2.84
N ASN A 286 -6.10 -11.34 -3.13
CA ASN A 286 -5.68 -12.36 -2.16
C ASN A 286 -4.32 -12.02 -1.56
N ARG A 287 -3.23 -12.43 -2.20
CA ARG A 287 -1.86 -12.23 -1.69
C ARG A 287 -1.53 -10.77 -1.38
N SER A 288 -1.93 -9.84 -2.26
CA SER A 288 -1.75 -8.39 -2.03
C SER A 288 -2.49 -7.91 -0.77
N CYS A 289 -3.71 -8.39 -0.57
CA CYS A 289 -4.49 -8.06 0.62
C CYS A 289 -3.89 -8.68 1.89
N ALA A 290 -3.35 -9.89 1.81
CA ALA A 290 -2.60 -10.48 2.92
C ALA A 290 -1.38 -9.62 3.30
N ILE A 291 -0.59 -9.15 2.33
CA ILE A 291 0.52 -8.23 2.57
C ILE A 291 0.05 -6.92 3.21
N TRP A 292 -1.07 -6.36 2.75
CA TRP A 292 -1.63 -5.15 3.35
C TRP A 292 -1.98 -5.35 4.82
N VAL A 293 -2.63 -6.47 5.17
CA VAL A 293 -2.97 -6.79 6.56
C VAL A 293 -1.69 -6.91 7.39
N MET A 294 -0.68 -7.63 6.89
CA MET A 294 0.58 -7.81 7.61
C MET A 294 1.38 -6.51 7.76
N ALA A 295 1.37 -5.65 6.75
CA ALA A 295 2.07 -4.36 6.76
C ALA A 295 1.46 -3.35 7.76
N ASN A 296 0.18 -3.48 8.08
CA ASN A 296 -0.47 -2.72 9.15
C ASN A 296 -0.24 -3.39 10.52
N LEU A 297 -0.41 -4.71 10.59
CA LEU A 297 -0.29 -5.47 11.83
C LEU A 297 1.13 -5.37 12.44
N VAL A 298 2.17 -5.40 11.61
CA VAL A 298 3.56 -5.33 12.07
C VAL A 298 3.84 -4.08 12.91
N LYS A 299 3.15 -2.96 12.63
CA LYS A 299 3.27 -1.70 13.38
C LYS A 299 2.61 -1.81 14.74
N GLN A 300 1.37 -2.29 14.76
CA GLN A 300 0.60 -2.53 15.99
C GLN A 300 1.32 -3.50 16.93
N VAL A 301 1.92 -4.55 16.34
CA VAL A 301 2.77 -5.52 17.05
C VAL A 301 4.04 -4.84 17.58
N GLU A 302 4.79 -4.09 16.77
CA GLU A 302 6.01 -3.43 17.26
C GLU A 302 5.71 -2.45 18.41
N GLN A 303 4.57 -1.77 18.35
CA GLN A 303 4.17 -0.74 19.30
C GLN A 303 3.50 -1.27 20.57
N LYS A 304 3.33 -2.60 20.72
CA LYS A 304 2.64 -3.18 21.87
C LYS A 304 1.16 -2.73 22.02
N GLU A 305 0.51 -2.38 20.90
CA GLU A 305 -0.86 -1.87 20.88
C GLU A 305 -1.92 -2.98 20.81
N CYS A 306 -1.97 -3.75 19.71
CA CYS A 306 -2.95 -4.81 19.51
C CYS A 306 -2.47 -5.90 18.54
N PHE A 307 -3.15 -7.04 18.58
CA PHE A 307 -2.98 -8.13 17.63
C PHE A 307 -4.35 -8.60 17.14
N ASP A 308 -4.92 -7.87 16.18
CA ASP A 308 -6.27 -8.14 15.66
C ASP A 308 -6.27 -8.22 14.12
N VAL A 309 -5.92 -9.41 13.63
CA VAL A 309 -5.87 -9.71 12.19
C VAL A 309 -7.27 -9.60 11.56
N GLU A 310 -8.30 -10.05 12.27
CA GLU A 310 -9.68 -10.04 11.77
C GLU A 310 -10.19 -8.62 11.55
N HIS A 311 -9.94 -7.71 12.49
CA HIS A 311 -10.29 -6.29 12.36
C HIS A 311 -9.67 -5.66 11.12
N LEU A 312 -8.38 -5.91 10.87
CA LEU A 312 -7.68 -5.43 9.68
C LEU A 312 -8.28 -6.03 8.40
N MET A 313 -8.55 -7.34 8.37
CA MET A 313 -9.18 -8.00 7.22
C MET A 313 -10.57 -7.40 6.93
N ARG A 314 -11.43 -7.23 7.94
CA ARG A 314 -12.76 -6.63 7.79
C ARG A 314 -12.71 -5.18 7.34
N SER A 315 -11.70 -4.44 7.77
CA SER A 315 -11.48 -3.06 7.32
C SER A 315 -11.09 -3.02 5.85
N LEU A 316 -10.23 -3.95 5.42
CA LEU A 316 -9.81 -4.08 4.02
C LEU A 316 -10.95 -4.54 3.10
N ILE A 317 -11.76 -5.52 3.49
CA ILE A 317 -12.85 -6.03 2.65
C ILE A 317 -13.87 -4.92 2.32
N ARG A 318 -14.09 -3.98 3.24
CA ARG A 318 -14.97 -2.81 3.02
C ARG A 318 -14.48 -1.85 1.93
N ILE A 319 -13.17 -1.80 1.70
CA ILE A 319 -12.56 -0.89 0.72
C ILE A 319 -12.14 -1.60 -0.58
N ARG A 320 -11.90 -2.91 -0.54
CA ARG A 320 -11.45 -3.74 -1.65
C ARG A 320 -12.36 -4.96 -1.81
N PRO A 321 -13.41 -4.86 -2.65
CA PRO A 321 -14.32 -5.98 -2.91
C PRO A 321 -13.56 -7.24 -3.36
N GLY A 322 -13.95 -8.40 -2.83
CA GLY A 322 -13.32 -9.69 -3.15
C GLY A 322 -12.01 -9.97 -2.40
N ALA A 323 -11.58 -9.09 -1.49
CA ALA A 323 -10.38 -9.31 -0.70
C ALA A 323 -10.45 -10.60 0.13
N LEU A 324 -9.35 -11.36 0.13
CA LEU A 324 -9.10 -12.54 0.97
C LEU A 324 -10.14 -13.67 0.78
N THR A 325 -10.62 -13.83 -0.45
CA THR A 325 -11.58 -14.88 -0.84
C THR A 325 -10.96 -16.27 -0.95
N HIS A 326 -9.65 -16.35 -1.23
CA HIS A 326 -8.98 -17.63 -1.37
C HIS A 326 -8.66 -18.24 0.01
N ARG A 327 -9.27 -19.39 0.32
CA ARG A 327 -9.14 -20.11 1.60
C ARG A 327 -7.70 -20.21 2.09
N THR A 328 -6.80 -20.77 1.29
CA THR A 328 -5.39 -20.97 1.70
C THR A 328 -4.70 -19.66 2.06
N VAL A 329 -4.97 -18.58 1.32
CA VAL A 329 -4.38 -17.25 1.58
C VAL A 329 -4.99 -16.61 2.82
N PHE A 330 -6.30 -16.79 3.03
CA PHE A 330 -7.00 -16.36 4.24
C PHE A 330 -6.33 -16.97 5.48
N PHE A 331 -6.20 -18.30 5.54
CA PHE A 331 -5.54 -18.97 6.66
C PHE A 331 -4.04 -18.62 6.76
N ALA A 332 -3.33 -18.54 5.64
CA ALA A 332 -1.93 -18.15 5.64
C ALA A 332 -1.71 -16.73 6.20
N THR A 333 -2.66 -15.82 6.02
CA THR A 333 -2.61 -14.46 6.59
C THR A 333 -2.49 -14.51 8.11
N PHE A 334 -3.24 -15.39 8.78
CA PHE A 334 -3.12 -15.60 10.23
C PHE A 334 -1.79 -16.26 10.60
N ALA A 335 -1.34 -17.26 9.86
CA ALA A 335 -0.04 -17.90 10.13
C ALA A 335 1.13 -16.91 10.03
N ILE A 336 1.12 -16.03 9.02
CA ILE A 336 2.13 -14.97 8.85
C ILE A 336 2.06 -13.98 10.02
N ALA A 337 0.85 -13.62 10.48
CA ALA A 337 0.67 -12.75 11.64
C ALA A 337 1.34 -13.31 12.90
N TYR A 338 1.11 -14.59 13.22
CA TYR A 338 1.77 -15.24 14.36
C TYR A 338 3.28 -15.29 14.19
N ARG A 339 3.76 -15.50 12.97
CA ARG A 339 5.19 -15.47 12.72
C ARG A 339 5.78 -14.09 12.97
N LEU A 340 5.13 -13.03 12.48
CA LEU A 340 5.53 -11.65 12.73
C LEU A 340 5.51 -11.28 14.21
N ALA A 341 4.46 -11.65 14.94
CA ALA A 341 4.37 -11.47 16.39
C ALA A 341 5.57 -12.09 17.12
N SER A 342 5.95 -13.32 16.75
CA SER A 342 7.12 -13.97 17.33
C SER A 342 8.43 -13.29 16.94
N MET A 343 8.59 -12.89 15.68
CA MET A 343 9.79 -12.19 15.20
C MET A 343 10.03 -10.86 15.91
N LEU A 344 8.95 -10.19 16.34
CA LEU A 344 8.99 -8.91 17.04
C LEU A 344 8.94 -9.06 18.57
N GLY A 345 9.03 -10.29 19.10
CA GLY A 345 9.08 -10.55 20.54
C GLY A 345 7.76 -10.35 21.28
N TRP A 346 6.63 -10.34 20.56
CA TRP A 346 5.30 -10.29 21.18
C TRP A 346 4.89 -11.66 21.72
N SER A 347 5.21 -12.73 21.00
CA SER A 347 4.93 -14.11 21.39
C SER A 347 6.19 -14.97 21.31
N SER A 348 6.19 -16.11 22.00
CA SER A 348 7.34 -17.01 21.96
C SER A 348 7.43 -17.73 20.60
N PRO A 349 8.65 -18.10 20.15
CA PRO A 349 8.82 -18.89 18.92
C PRO A 349 8.17 -20.28 18.96
N SER A 350 8.06 -20.91 20.14
CA SER A 350 7.38 -22.19 20.31
C SER A 350 5.89 -22.06 20.07
N ASP A 351 5.26 -21.07 20.70
CA ASP A 351 3.81 -20.85 20.60
C ASP A 351 3.43 -20.51 19.16
N ALA A 352 4.20 -19.64 18.51
CA ALA A 352 3.95 -19.28 17.12
C ALA A 352 4.06 -20.49 16.18
N LYS A 353 5.05 -21.38 16.39
CA LYS A 353 5.20 -22.60 15.57
C LYS A 353 4.01 -23.55 15.74
N GLU A 354 3.55 -23.75 16.97
CA GLU A 354 2.38 -24.57 17.27
C GLU A 354 1.14 -24.01 16.59
N ARG A 355 0.89 -22.69 16.72
CA ARG A 355 -0.25 -22.04 16.07
C ARG A 355 -0.21 -22.12 14.55
N ILE A 356 0.95 -21.89 13.95
CA ILE A 356 1.13 -22.02 12.49
C ILE A 356 0.81 -23.45 12.03
N LYS A 357 1.19 -24.47 12.82
CA LYS A 357 0.88 -25.88 12.52
C LYS A 357 -0.62 -26.14 12.57
N GLU A 358 -1.31 -25.68 13.62
CA GLU A 358 -2.78 -25.81 13.76
C GLU A 358 -3.52 -25.14 12.59
N ILE A 359 -3.16 -23.91 12.25
CA ILE A 359 -3.75 -23.14 11.15
C ILE A 359 -3.52 -23.85 9.81
N LYS A 360 -2.31 -24.37 9.58
CA LYS A 360 -2.00 -25.13 8.36
C LYS A 360 -2.85 -26.39 8.25
N THR A 361 -3.02 -27.14 9.34
CA THR A 361 -3.88 -28.33 9.36
C THR A 361 -5.32 -27.95 9.03
N ALA A 362 -5.86 -26.90 9.65
CA ALA A 362 -7.22 -26.41 9.36
C ALA A 362 -7.40 -25.94 7.91
N ALA A 363 -6.37 -25.34 7.30
CA ALA A 363 -6.44 -24.87 5.92
C ALA A 363 -6.47 -26.00 4.88
N LEU A 364 -5.92 -27.18 5.22
CA LEU A 364 -5.76 -28.34 4.33
C LEU A 364 -6.85 -29.41 4.50
N GLN A 365 -7.70 -29.26 5.52
CA GLN A 365 -8.98 -29.95 5.65
C GLN A 365 -10.03 -29.19 4.84
#